data_AF-A0A1D8BJI8-F1
#
_entry.id   AF-A0A1D8BJI8-F1
#
_cell.length_a   1.000
_cell.length_b   1.000
_cell.length_c   1.000
_cell.angle_alpha   90.00
_cell.angle_beta   90.00
_cell.angle_gamma   90.00
#
_symmetry.space_group_name_H-M   'P 1'
#
loop_
_entity.id
_entity.type
_entity.pdbx_description
1 polymer ?
#
loop_
_entity_poly.entity_id
_entity_poly.type
_entity_poly.pdbx_seq_one_letter_code
_entity_poly.pdbx_strand_id
1 'polypeptide(L)'
;MTSQNHGFAVDTTTVPSDWESLFTNANDKTNEGIIHKSMPHFSVQFHPEHTAGPTDLECLFDVFLETVKMNIESKDTNLKTRLTNCLSYKPKDVQPYTNPKKVLIIGSGGLSIGQAGEFDYSGSQAIKALKEENIQTVLINPNIATVQTSKGLADKVYFLPLVPEYVEQVIRSERPGGVLLTFGGQTALNCGVELEKAGVFKKYECKILGTPIQSIIQTEDRKLFAEKIGEIGEKVAPSAAVYSVDEALEAANVIGYPVMARAAFSLGGLGSGFAYNTEQLQSLATQALAHS
;
A
#
# COMPACT_ATOMS: atom_id res chain seq x y z
N MET A 1 13.45 9.93 -1.30
CA MET A 1 13.66 10.64 -2.59
C MET A 1 14.28 12.00 -2.31
N THR A 2 14.90 12.68 -3.27
CA THR A 2 15.60 13.96 -3.01
C THR A 2 15.45 14.97 -4.14
N SER A 3 15.35 16.26 -3.81
CA SER A 3 15.53 17.38 -4.75
C SER A 3 17.02 17.73 -4.91
N GLN A 4 17.48 17.92 -6.14
CA GLN A 4 18.88 18.21 -6.47
C GLN A 4 18.94 19.30 -7.54
N ASN A 5 19.93 20.18 -7.45
CA ASN A 5 20.22 21.16 -8.49
C ASN A 5 21.72 21.53 -8.49
N HIS A 6 22.54 20.61 -9.01
CA HIS A 6 23.99 20.80 -9.13
C HIS A 6 24.49 20.23 -10.47
N GLY A 7 25.59 20.80 -10.99
CA GLY A 7 26.25 20.33 -12.22
C GLY A 7 27.66 19.77 -12.00
N PHE A 8 28.10 19.72 -10.74
CA PHE A 8 29.39 19.19 -10.31
C PHE A 8 29.16 18.16 -9.20
N ALA A 9 30.06 17.20 -9.06
CA ALA A 9 29.98 16.16 -8.04
C ALA A 9 31.36 15.90 -7.42
N VAL A 10 31.38 15.37 -6.21
CA VAL A 10 32.61 15.00 -5.49
C VAL A 10 33.11 13.63 -5.96
N ASP A 11 34.39 13.54 -6.31
CA ASP A 11 35.06 12.27 -6.60
C ASP A 11 35.50 11.59 -5.30
N THR A 12 34.74 10.56 -4.89
CA THR A 12 34.98 9.78 -3.66
C THR A 12 36.24 8.93 -3.72
N THR A 13 36.89 8.76 -4.88
CA THR A 13 38.19 8.06 -4.95
C THR A 13 39.35 8.93 -4.48
N THR A 14 39.13 10.25 -4.38
CA THR A 14 40.16 11.25 -4.03
C THR A 14 39.97 11.88 -2.66
N VAL A 15 38.90 11.52 -1.93
CA VAL A 15 38.65 12.06 -0.59
C VAL A 15 39.68 11.52 0.42
N PRO A 16 40.10 12.31 1.43
CA PRO A 16 41.06 11.86 2.43
C PRO A 16 40.58 10.63 3.21
N SER A 17 41.52 9.85 3.77
CA SER A 17 41.23 8.59 4.47
C SER A 17 40.26 8.71 5.64
N ASP A 18 40.11 9.90 6.21
CA ASP A 18 39.25 10.15 7.37
C ASP A 18 37.81 10.49 6.97
N TRP A 19 37.53 10.53 5.67
CA TRP A 19 36.22 10.73 5.07
C TRP A 19 35.74 9.47 4.36
N GLU A 20 34.42 9.38 4.22
CA GLU A 20 33.76 8.30 3.49
C GLU A 20 32.46 8.80 2.85
N SER A 21 31.97 8.06 1.86
CA SER A 21 30.68 8.34 1.22
C SER A 21 29.54 8.09 2.20
N LEU A 22 28.62 9.04 2.33
CA LEU A 22 27.42 8.92 3.15
C LEU A 22 26.20 8.51 2.32
N PHE A 23 26.01 9.18 1.18
CA PHE A 23 24.92 8.89 0.24
C PHE A 23 25.47 8.64 -1.16
N THR A 24 24.72 7.86 -1.94
CA THR A 24 25.08 7.53 -3.34
C THR A 24 23.82 7.53 -4.19
N ASN A 25 23.91 8.13 -5.36
CA ASN A 25 22.79 8.19 -6.29
C ASN A 25 22.45 6.77 -6.78
N ALA A 26 21.17 6.41 -6.72
CA ALA A 26 20.73 5.08 -7.15
C ALA A 26 20.85 4.86 -8.67
N ASN A 27 20.75 5.93 -9.47
CA ASN A 27 20.72 5.90 -10.92
C ASN A 27 22.12 5.86 -11.53
N ASP A 28 22.98 6.83 -11.19
CA ASP A 28 24.28 7.02 -11.85
C ASP A 28 25.49 6.73 -10.95
N LYS A 29 25.25 6.38 -9.68
CA LYS A 29 26.26 6.05 -8.67
C LYS A 29 27.17 7.22 -8.28
N THR A 30 26.83 8.45 -8.64
CA THR A 30 27.56 9.64 -8.18
C THR A 30 27.41 9.84 -6.67
N ASN A 31 28.37 10.55 -6.07
CA ASN A 31 28.34 10.85 -4.64
C ASN A 31 27.24 11.87 -4.31
N GLU A 32 26.51 11.60 -3.23
CA GLU A 32 25.39 12.44 -2.80
C GLU A 32 25.58 13.01 -1.39
N GLY A 33 26.79 12.88 -0.85
CA GLY A 33 27.14 13.31 0.49
C GLY A 33 28.33 12.55 1.06
N ILE A 34 29.06 13.20 1.97
CA ILE A 34 30.25 12.66 2.64
C ILE A 34 30.15 12.86 4.14
N ILE A 35 30.84 12.02 4.90
CA ILE A 35 30.90 12.09 6.35
C ILE A 35 32.33 11.83 6.85
N HIS A 36 32.72 12.51 7.91
CA HIS A 36 33.98 12.23 8.60
C HIS A 36 33.80 11.03 9.55
N LYS A 37 34.82 10.17 9.63
CA LYS A 37 34.78 8.92 10.41
C LYS A 37 34.71 9.10 11.94
N SER A 38 34.89 10.31 12.45
CA SER A 38 35.07 10.59 13.88
C SER A 38 34.59 11.98 14.28
N MET A 39 34.92 12.99 13.48
CA MET A 39 34.44 14.36 13.69
C MET A 39 32.97 14.49 13.30
N PRO A 40 32.20 15.40 13.93
CA PRO A 40 30.78 15.62 13.66
C PRO A 40 30.57 16.44 12.38
N HIS A 41 31.24 16.06 11.28
CA HIS A 41 31.14 16.73 9.99
C HIS A 41 30.46 15.80 8.98
N PHE A 42 29.41 16.29 8.36
CA PHE A 42 28.79 15.64 7.21
C PHE A 42 28.31 16.69 6.23
N SER A 43 28.11 16.28 4.98
CA SER A 43 27.46 17.06 3.95
C SER A 43 26.55 16.18 3.10
N VAL A 44 25.62 16.84 2.42
CA VAL A 44 24.76 16.24 1.42
C VAL A 44 24.85 17.06 0.14
N GLN A 45 24.67 16.40 -1.00
CA GLN A 45 24.71 17.03 -2.32
C GLN A 45 23.32 17.52 -2.76
N PHE A 46 22.27 16.92 -2.19
CA PHE A 46 20.87 17.28 -2.39
C PHE A 46 20.37 18.34 -1.39
N HIS A 47 19.15 18.81 -1.59
CA HIS A 47 18.48 19.86 -0.83
C HIS A 47 17.46 19.28 0.16
N PRO A 48 17.82 19.00 1.43
CA PRO A 48 16.88 18.48 2.43
C PRO A 48 15.81 19.48 2.85
N GLU A 49 16.00 20.77 2.57
CA GLU A 49 15.01 21.84 2.75
C GLU A 49 13.86 21.78 1.74
N HIS A 50 13.93 20.86 0.77
CA HIS A 50 12.81 20.36 -0.04
C HIS A 50 11.91 21.44 -0.69
N THR A 51 12.34 22.70 -0.81
CA THR A 51 11.42 23.78 -1.20
C THR A 51 11.14 23.64 -2.70
N ALA A 52 10.04 22.93 -3.03
CA ALA A 52 9.69 22.31 -4.32
C ALA A 52 10.19 20.85 -4.56
N GLY A 53 10.43 20.08 -3.50
CA GLY A 53 10.82 18.66 -3.49
C GLY A 53 10.19 17.87 -2.32
N PRO A 54 10.50 16.56 -2.19
CA PRO A 54 9.97 15.72 -1.11
C PRO A 54 10.58 16.06 0.25
N THR A 55 9.77 15.98 1.31
CA THR A 55 10.15 16.30 2.70
C THR A 55 10.88 15.15 3.43
N ASP A 56 11.18 14.05 2.71
CA ASP A 56 11.68 12.78 3.26
C ASP A 56 12.96 12.90 4.13
N LEU A 57 13.78 13.94 3.93
CA LEU A 57 15.09 14.11 4.57
C LEU A 57 15.21 15.38 5.42
N GLU A 58 14.09 15.99 5.81
CA GLU A 58 14.08 17.08 6.80
C GLU A 58 14.72 16.66 8.13
N CYS A 59 14.62 15.37 8.49
CA CYS A 59 15.22 14.79 9.69
C CYS A 59 16.75 15.01 9.79
N LEU A 60 17.44 15.32 8.68
CA LEU A 60 18.87 15.67 8.71
C LEU A 60 19.12 16.97 9.48
N PHE A 61 18.17 17.91 9.51
CA PHE A 61 18.26 19.12 10.33
C PHE A 61 18.16 18.78 11.82
N ASP A 62 17.29 17.85 12.21
CA ASP A 62 17.19 17.40 13.60
C ASP A 62 18.49 16.74 14.05
N VAL A 63 19.05 15.84 13.23
CA VAL A 63 20.35 15.19 13.49
C VAL A 63 21.46 16.25 13.65
N PHE A 64 21.49 17.26 12.79
CA PHE A 64 22.45 18.36 12.88
C PHE A 64 22.30 19.13 14.21
N LEU A 65 21.08 19.58 14.54
CA LEU A 65 20.81 20.35 15.76
C LEU A 65 21.11 19.55 17.04
N GLU A 66 20.76 18.27 17.07
CA GLU A 66 21.10 17.38 18.17
C GLU A 66 22.60 17.20 18.33
N THR A 67 23.32 17.05 17.22
CA THR A 67 24.78 16.90 17.23
C THR A 67 25.47 18.15 17.77
N VAL A 68 24.99 19.34 17.40
CA VAL A 68 25.49 20.61 17.96
C VAL A 68 25.26 20.68 19.47
N LYS A 69 24.04 20.37 19.96
CA LYS A 69 23.73 20.36 21.39
C LYS A 69 24.62 19.41 22.19
N MET A 70 24.82 18.20 21.69
CA MET A 70 25.64 17.20 22.39
C MET A 70 27.12 17.53 22.42
N ASN A 71 27.64 18.16 21.36
CA ASN A 71 29.01 18.64 21.32
C ASN A 71 29.24 19.75 22.38
N ILE A 72 28.29 20.68 22.52
CA ILE A 72 28.32 21.69 23.60
C ILE A 72 28.34 21.03 24.98
N GLU A 73 27.56 19.97 25.18
CA GLU A 73 27.49 19.21 26.43
C GLU A 73 28.69 18.26 26.66
N SER A 74 29.70 18.26 25.77
CA SER A 74 30.85 17.34 25.81
C SER A 74 30.46 15.86 25.87
N LYS A 75 29.33 15.50 25.27
CA LYS A 75 28.88 14.12 25.10
C LYS A 75 29.46 13.54 23.81
N ASP A 76 29.83 12.26 23.85
CA ASP A 76 30.31 11.57 22.66
C ASP A 76 29.23 11.54 21.56
N THR A 77 29.62 11.93 20.35
CA THR A 77 28.74 12.15 19.20
C THR A 77 29.21 11.32 18.01
N ASN A 78 28.92 10.02 18.04
CA ASN A 78 29.03 9.22 16.82
C ASN A 78 27.89 9.62 15.83
N LEU A 79 28.17 10.65 15.02
CA LEU A 79 27.24 11.21 14.04
C LEU A 79 26.79 10.17 13.01
N LYS A 80 27.71 9.31 12.54
CA LYS A 80 27.40 8.24 11.59
C LYS A 80 26.36 7.29 12.14
N THR A 81 26.50 6.86 13.39
CA THR A 81 25.52 5.98 14.06
C THR A 81 24.16 6.66 14.19
N ARG A 82 24.12 7.97 14.48
CA ARG A 82 22.86 8.73 14.56
C ARG A 82 22.16 8.81 13.21
N LEU A 83 22.87 9.20 12.16
CA LEU A 83 22.35 9.24 10.80
C LEU A 83 21.85 7.85 10.38
N THR A 84 22.65 6.81 10.65
CA THR A 84 22.26 5.42 10.34
C THR A 84 20.99 5.04 11.08
N ASN A 85 20.88 5.32 12.38
CA ASN A 85 19.69 4.98 13.16
C ASN A 85 18.44 5.78 12.74
N CYS A 86 18.61 7.06 12.39
CA CYS A 86 17.55 7.94 11.92
C CYS A 86 16.98 7.47 10.57
N LEU A 87 17.86 7.08 9.65
CA LEU A 87 17.50 6.71 8.28
C LEU A 87 17.20 5.23 8.10
N SER A 88 17.59 4.37 9.04
CA SER A 88 17.36 2.93 8.96
C SER A 88 15.96 2.56 9.43
N TYR A 89 15.20 1.92 8.54
CA TYR A 89 13.98 1.23 8.93
C TYR A 89 14.31 -0.22 9.35
N LYS A 90 13.91 -0.59 10.57
CA LYS A 90 13.93 -1.99 11.03
C LYS A 90 12.48 -2.50 11.06
N PRO A 91 12.10 -3.46 10.19
CA PRO A 91 10.79 -4.08 10.27
C PRO A 91 10.61 -4.76 11.62
N LYS A 92 9.43 -4.63 12.24
CA LYS A 92 9.14 -5.29 13.52
C LYS A 92 9.15 -6.83 13.40
N ASP A 93 8.74 -7.34 12.25
CA ASP A 93 8.65 -8.77 11.95
C ASP A 93 9.48 -9.12 10.70
N VAL A 94 10.73 -9.53 10.89
CA VAL A 94 11.57 -10.02 9.78
C VAL A 94 11.34 -11.52 9.63
N GLN A 95 10.33 -11.91 8.86
CA GLN A 95 10.17 -13.29 8.43
C GLN A 95 11.09 -13.54 7.23
N PRO A 96 11.85 -14.65 7.20
CA PRO A 96 12.63 -15.00 6.01
C PRO A 96 11.69 -15.18 4.82
N TYR A 97 11.78 -14.26 3.86
CA TYR A 97 10.97 -14.29 2.66
C TYR A 97 11.55 -15.33 1.70
N THR A 98 10.71 -16.32 1.35
CA THR A 98 11.03 -17.30 0.32
C THR A 98 10.04 -17.11 -0.82
N ASN A 99 10.55 -16.93 -2.03
CA ASN A 99 9.70 -16.77 -3.20
C ASN A 99 8.81 -18.01 -3.34
N PRO A 100 7.48 -17.86 -3.42
CA PRO A 100 6.60 -18.98 -3.67
C PRO A 100 6.87 -19.52 -5.08
N LYS A 101 6.90 -20.84 -5.22
CA LYS A 101 7.07 -21.49 -6.55
C LYS A 101 5.84 -21.32 -7.44
N LYS A 102 4.66 -21.13 -6.83
CA LYS A 102 3.37 -21.00 -7.50
C LYS A 102 2.51 -19.95 -6.81
N VAL A 103 1.92 -19.05 -7.59
CA VAL A 103 1.05 -17.97 -7.12
C VAL A 103 -0.30 -18.04 -7.81
N LEU A 104 -1.36 -17.94 -7.02
CA LEU A 104 -2.73 -17.73 -7.49
C LEU A 104 -3.02 -16.23 -7.63
N ILE A 105 -3.62 -15.85 -8.74
CA ILE A 105 -4.07 -14.49 -9.01
C ILE A 105 -5.58 -14.54 -9.13
N ILE A 106 -6.28 -13.77 -8.29
CA ILE A 106 -7.73 -13.62 -8.39
C ILE A 106 -7.99 -12.42 -9.31
N GLY A 107 -8.52 -12.70 -10.51
CA GLY A 107 -8.81 -11.68 -11.52
C GLY A 107 -10.01 -10.82 -11.14
N SER A 108 -10.44 -9.95 -12.06
CA SER A 108 -11.54 -9.01 -11.82
C SER A 108 -12.94 -9.55 -12.05
N GLY A 109 -13.08 -10.68 -12.72
CA GLY A 109 -14.40 -11.15 -13.14
C GLY A 109 -14.99 -10.31 -14.26
N GLY A 110 -16.32 -10.27 -14.32
CA GLY A 110 -17.05 -9.52 -15.35
C GLY A 110 -16.78 -8.02 -15.25
N LEU A 111 -16.84 -7.34 -16.40
CA LEU A 111 -16.75 -5.88 -16.45
C LEU A 111 -18.04 -5.29 -15.88
N SER A 112 -17.91 -4.38 -14.91
CA SER A 112 -19.01 -3.61 -14.35
C SER A 112 -18.65 -2.12 -14.28
N ILE A 113 -19.66 -1.26 -14.14
CA ILE A 113 -19.41 0.17 -13.95
C ILE A 113 -18.61 0.35 -12.65
N GLY A 114 -17.46 1.03 -12.74
CA GLY A 114 -16.53 1.20 -11.62
C GLY A 114 -15.52 0.08 -11.44
N GLN A 115 -15.59 -1.00 -12.22
CA GLN A 115 -14.59 -2.08 -12.26
C GLN A 115 -14.43 -2.61 -13.69
N ALA A 116 -13.55 -1.98 -14.47
CA ALA A 116 -13.44 -2.21 -15.90
C ALA A 116 -12.11 -2.88 -16.29
N GLY A 117 -11.55 -2.49 -17.44
CA GLY A 117 -10.38 -3.13 -18.06
C GLY A 117 -9.05 -2.84 -17.36
N GLU A 118 -9.00 -1.92 -16.40
CA GLU A 118 -7.80 -1.60 -15.62
C GLU A 118 -7.26 -2.81 -14.85
N PHE A 119 -8.15 -3.71 -14.46
CA PHE A 119 -7.79 -4.95 -13.77
C PHE A 119 -7.32 -6.06 -14.72
N ASP A 120 -7.79 -6.03 -15.97
CA ASP A 120 -7.23 -6.89 -17.01
C ASP A 120 -5.78 -6.52 -17.31
N TYR A 121 -5.52 -5.21 -17.45
CA TYR A 121 -4.17 -4.70 -17.63
C TYR A 121 -3.27 -5.00 -16.42
N SER A 122 -3.70 -4.64 -15.20
CA SER A 122 -2.86 -4.79 -14.00
C SER A 122 -2.63 -6.26 -13.64
N GLY A 123 -3.63 -7.14 -13.77
CA GLY A 123 -3.48 -8.58 -13.63
C GLY A 123 -2.48 -9.17 -14.64
N SER A 124 -2.50 -8.70 -15.89
CA SER A 124 -1.54 -9.11 -16.92
C SER A 124 -0.10 -8.69 -16.58
N GLN A 125 0.11 -7.49 -16.02
CA GLN A 125 1.43 -7.05 -15.54
C GLN A 125 1.91 -7.88 -14.35
N ALA A 126 1.02 -8.24 -13.42
CA ALA A 126 1.35 -9.12 -12.31
C ALA A 126 1.81 -10.51 -12.79
N ILE A 127 1.12 -11.09 -13.77
CA ILE A 127 1.52 -12.37 -14.40
C ILE A 127 2.91 -12.24 -15.04
N LYS A 128 3.16 -11.15 -15.77
CA LYS A 128 4.46 -10.89 -16.41
C LYS A 128 5.59 -10.82 -15.38
N ALA A 129 5.42 -10.05 -14.30
CA ALA A 129 6.43 -9.91 -13.25
C ALA A 129 6.72 -11.26 -12.56
N LEU A 130 5.69 -12.06 -12.26
CA LEU A 130 5.86 -13.39 -11.69
C LEU A 130 6.64 -14.33 -12.62
N LYS A 131 6.41 -14.24 -13.94
CA LYS A 131 7.14 -15.03 -14.94
C LYS A 131 8.61 -14.65 -15.04
N GLU A 132 8.94 -13.36 -14.99
CA GLU A 132 10.33 -12.88 -14.98
C GLU A 132 11.12 -13.44 -13.79
N GLU A 133 10.43 -13.64 -12.65
CA GLU A 133 10.98 -14.25 -11.43
C GLU A 133 10.86 -15.80 -11.40
N ASN A 134 10.51 -16.44 -12.51
CA ASN A 134 10.34 -17.90 -12.63
C ASN A 134 9.31 -18.50 -11.66
N ILE A 135 8.25 -17.76 -11.34
CA ILE A 135 7.15 -18.20 -10.48
C ILE A 135 5.99 -18.70 -11.34
N GLN A 136 5.48 -19.90 -11.05
CA GLN A 136 4.33 -20.46 -11.76
C GLN A 136 3.05 -19.69 -11.43
N THR A 137 2.26 -19.37 -12.45
CA THR A 137 1.07 -18.53 -12.34
C THR A 137 -0.20 -19.33 -12.57
N VAL A 138 -1.13 -19.24 -11.62
CA VAL A 138 -2.52 -19.71 -11.77
C VAL A 138 -3.43 -18.49 -11.72
N LEU A 139 -4.27 -18.32 -12.73
CA LEU A 139 -5.29 -17.27 -12.77
C LEU A 139 -6.67 -17.89 -12.59
N ILE A 140 -7.51 -17.28 -11.76
CA ILE A 140 -8.96 -17.51 -11.77
C ILE A 140 -9.65 -16.23 -12.25
N ASN A 141 -10.38 -16.33 -13.36
CA ASN A 141 -11.20 -15.23 -13.88
C ASN A 141 -12.31 -15.79 -14.80
N PRO A 142 -13.61 -15.55 -14.50
CA PRO A 142 -14.70 -16.00 -15.35
C PRO A 142 -14.84 -15.21 -16.67
N ASN A 143 -14.22 -14.03 -16.79
CA ASN A 143 -14.37 -13.18 -17.96
C ASN A 143 -13.44 -13.61 -19.10
N ILE A 144 -14.03 -14.31 -20.07
CA ILE A 144 -13.37 -14.85 -21.27
C ILE A 144 -12.88 -13.77 -22.25
N ALA A 145 -13.35 -12.52 -22.11
CA ALA A 145 -13.04 -11.43 -23.05
C ALA A 145 -11.91 -10.53 -22.52
N THR A 146 -10.87 -11.15 -21.94
CA THR A 146 -9.77 -10.44 -21.28
C THR A 146 -8.40 -10.89 -21.77
N VAL A 147 -7.44 -9.98 -21.85
CA VAL A 147 -6.05 -10.30 -22.22
C VAL A 147 -5.41 -11.22 -21.19
N GLN A 148 -5.68 -11.02 -19.90
CA GLN A 148 -5.18 -11.84 -18.79
C GLN A 148 -5.50 -13.34 -18.95
N THR A 149 -6.62 -13.69 -19.62
CA THR A 149 -7.03 -15.09 -19.86
C THR A 149 -6.54 -15.65 -21.20
N SER A 150 -5.75 -14.87 -21.96
CA SER A 150 -5.18 -15.30 -23.22
C SER A 150 -4.22 -16.49 -23.04
N LYS A 151 -4.26 -17.41 -24.01
CA LYS A 151 -3.43 -18.61 -24.00
C LYS A 151 -1.95 -18.23 -23.92
N GLY A 152 -1.25 -18.81 -22.94
CA GLY A 152 0.18 -18.62 -22.73
C GLY A 152 0.56 -17.41 -21.88
N LEU A 153 -0.41 -16.57 -21.47
CA LEU A 153 -0.11 -15.48 -20.54
C LEU A 153 0.06 -15.98 -19.12
N ALA A 154 -0.93 -16.64 -18.52
CA ALA A 154 -0.76 -17.43 -17.29
C ALA A 154 -0.43 -18.89 -17.64
N ASP A 155 0.22 -19.63 -16.72
CA ASP A 155 0.51 -21.05 -16.94
C ASP A 155 -0.76 -21.91 -16.87
N LYS A 156 -1.72 -21.50 -16.03
CA LYS A 156 -3.04 -22.13 -15.96
C LYS A 156 -4.13 -21.10 -15.68
N VAL A 157 -5.26 -21.25 -16.37
CA VAL A 157 -6.43 -20.36 -16.23
C VAL A 157 -7.66 -21.18 -15.83
N TYR A 158 -8.39 -20.69 -14.84
CA TYR A 158 -9.68 -21.20 -14.40
C TYR A 158 -10.78 -20.19 -14.72
N PHE A 159 -11.71 -20.59 -15.59
CA PHE A 159 -12.92 -19.82 -15.88
C PHE A 159 -14.03 -20.20 -14.88
N LEU A 160 -13.85 -19.78 -13.63
CA LEU A 160 -14.76 -20.07 -12.52
C LEU A 160 -15.25 -18.78 -11.86
N PRO A 161 -16.44 -18.76 -11.25
CA PRO A 161 -16.93 -17.61 -10.49
C PRO A 161 -15.97 -17.22 -9.36
N LEU A 162 -15.83 -15.91 -9.11
CA LEU A 162 -14.97 -15.35 -8.06
C LEU A 162 -15.71 -15.29 -6.71
N VAL A 163 -16.13 -16.46 -6.24
CA VAL A 163 -16.74 -16.61 -4.91
C VAL A 163 -15.92 -17.58 -4.06
N PRO A 164 -15.96 -17.47 -2.71
CA PRO A 164 -15.05 -18.19 -1.82
C PRO A 164 -15.02 -19.71 -2.05
N GLU A 165 -16.17 -20.32 -2.31
CA GLU A 165 -16.26 -21.77 -2.56
C GLU A 165 -15.37 -22.22 -3.74
N TYR A 166 -15.50 -21.58 -4.90
CA TYR A 166 -14.74 -21.96 -6.10
C TYR A 166 -13.26 -21.59 -5.96
N VAL A 167 -12.95 -20.45 -5.35
CA VAL A 167 -11.56 -20.05 -5.10
C VAL A 167 -10.88 -21.03 -4.15
N GLU A 168 -11.55 -21.46 -3.07
CA GLU A 168 -11.02 -22.49 -2.18
C GLU A 168 -10.75 -23.80 -2.93
N GLN A 169 -11.64 -24.21 -3.84
CA GLN A 169 -11.41 -25.42 -4.65
C GLN A 169 -10.15 -25.31 -5.51
N VAL A 170 -9.89 -24.14 -6.10
CA VAL A 170 -8.65 -23.88 -6.85
C VAL A 170 -7.43 -23.91 -5.93
N ILE A 171 -7.48 -23.24 -4.77
CA ILE A 171 -6.39 -23.27 -3.76
C ILE A 171 -6.10 -24.71 -3.33
N ARG A 172 -7.14 -25.50 -3.06
CA ARG A 172 -7.04 -26.91 -2.67
C ARG A 172 -6.36 -27.77 -3.74
N SER A 173 -6.73 -27.55 -5.01
CA SER A 173 -6.22 -28.31 -6.16
C SER A 173 -4.79 -27.92 -6.52
N GLU A 174 -4.51 -26.61 -6.56
CA GLU A 174 -3.24 -26.08 -7.08
C GLU A 174 -2.16 -25.95 -6.01
N ARG A 175 -2.55 -25.86 -4.74
CA ARG A 175 -1.66 -25.64 -3.58
C ARG A 175 -0.66 -24.49 -3.84
N PRO A 176 -1.14 -23.28 -4.18
CA PRO A 176 -0.27 -22.13 -4.38
C PRO A 176 0.39 -21.74 -3.06
N GLY A 177 1.68 -21.39 -3.10
CA GLY A 177 2.40 -20.88 -1.93
C GLY A 177 2.07 -19.42 -1.64
N GLY A 178 1.52 -18.70 -2.62
CA GLY A 178 1.04 -17.33 -2.44
C GLY A 178 -0.20 -16.99 -3.27
N VAL A 179 -0.89 -15.92 -2.87
CA VAL A 179 -2.06 -15.39 -3.56
C VAL A 179 -1.98 -13.87 -3.67
N LEU A 180 -2.40 -13.34 -4.82
CA LEU A 180 -2.54 -11.92 -5.09
C LEU A 180 -4.02 -11.55 -5.20
N LEU A 181 -4.46 -10.63 -4.34
CA LEU A 181 -5.84 -10.15 -4.23
C LEU A 181 -6.03 -8.74 -4.82
N THR A 182 -4.93 -8.01 -5.03
CA THR A 182 -4.92 -6.55 -5.30
C THR A 182 -5.11 -6.17 -6.77
N PHE A 183 -5.20 -7.14 -7.67
CA PHE A 183 -5.27 -6.91 -9.12
C PHE A 183 -6.63 -7.25 -9.73
N GLY A 184 -7.61 -7.63 -8.92
CA GLY A 184 -8.95 -8.05 -9.36
C GLY A 184 -10.09 -7.15 -8.87
N GLY A 185 -9.79 -5.90 -8.52
CA GLY A 185 -10.79 -4.95 -8.04
C GLY A 185 -11.51 -5.39 -6.76
N GLN A 186 -12.70 -4.84 -6.52
CA GLN A 186 -13.46 -5.09 -5.31
C GLN A 186 -13.91 -6.55 -5.20
N THR A 187 -14.23 -7.20 -6.34
CA THR A 187 -14.63 -8.61 -6.36
C THR A 187 -13.56 -9.52 -5.77
N ALA A 188 -12.29 -9.35 -6.20
CA ALA A 188 -11.18 -10.14 -5.67
C ALA A 188 -10.89 -9.81 -4.19
N LEU A 189 -10.94 -8.53 -3.82
CA LEU A 189 -10.70 -8.10 -2.43
C LEU A 189 -11.76 -8.68 -1.49
N ASN A 190 -13.04 -8.52 -1.80
CA ASN A 190 -14.13 -9.05 -0.97
C ASN A 190 -14.06 -10.58 -0.87
N CYS A 191 -13.81 -11.27 -1.98
CA CYS A 191 -13.61 -12.72 -1.96
C CYS A 191 -12.43 -13.12 -1.07
N GLY A 192 -11.30 -12.40 -1.15
CA GLY A 192 -10.14 -12.60 -0.29
C GLY A 192 -10.45 -12.40 1.19
N VAL A 193 -11.18 -11.35 1.55
CA VAL A 193 -11.62 -11.08 2.93
C VAL A 193 -12.46 -12.22 3.48
N GLU A 194 -13.42 -12.74 2.70
CA GLU A 194 -14.25 -13.87 3.14
C GLU A 194 -13.46 -15.18 3.27
N LEU A 195 -12.49 -15.43 2.38
CA LEU A 195 -11.59 -16.59 2.48
C LEU A 195 -10.70 -16.52 3.74
N GLU A 196 -10.22 -15.34 4.11
CA GLU A 196 -9.45 -15.14 5.34
C GLU A 196 -10.31 -15.34 6.58
N LYS A 197 -11.52 -14.77 6.61
CA LYS A 197 -12.49 -15.00 7.70
C LYS A 197 -12.81 -16.49 7.87
N ALA A 198 -12.91 -17.23 6.77
CA ALA A 198 -13.10 -18.68 6.77
C ALA A 198 -11.82 -19.48 7.12
N GLY A 199 -10.68 -18.81 7.32
CA GLY A 199 -9.40 -19.44 7.66
C GLY A 199 -8.77 -20.25 6.52
N VAL A 200 -9.19 -20.03 5.27
CA VAL A 200 -8.78 -20.82 4.11
C VAL A 200 -7.29 -20.65 3.83
N PHE A 201 -6.77 -19.43 3.84
CA PHE A 201 -5.35 -19.17 3.57
C PHE A 201 -4.43 -19.87 4.57
N LYS A 202 -4.79 -19.82 5.86
CA LYS A 202 -4.09 -20.56 6.93
C LYS A 202 -4.20 -22.07 6.74
N LYS A 203 -5.39 -22.59 6.42
CA LYS A 203 -5.66 -24.03 6.23
C LYS A 203 -4.81 -24.66 5.11
N TYR A 204 -4.53 -23.92 4.04
CA TYR A 204 -3.76 -24.41 2.88
C TYR A 204 -2.34 -23.85 2.80
N GLU A 205 -1.87 -23.13 3.83
CA GLU A 205 -0.56 -22.49 3.88
C GLU A 205 -0.29 -21.54 2.69
N CYS A 206 -1.35 -20.90 2.19
CA CYS A 206 -1.29 -19.98 1.05
C CYS A 206 -1.13 -18.55 1.56
N LYS A 207 0.04 -17.95 1.35
CA LYS A 207 0.34 -16.60 1.87
C LYS A 207 -0.24 -15.50 0.98
N ILE A 208 -0.86 -14.50 1.58
CA ILE A 208 -1.26 -13.30 0.85
C ILE A 208 0.01 -12.50 0.55
N LEU A 209 0.24 -12.17 -0.72
CA LEU A 209 1.39 -11.42 -1.19
C LEU A 209 1.04 -9.94 -1.36
N GLY A 210 1.98 -9.06 -1.08
CA GLY A 210 1.78 -7.60 -1.13
C GLY A 210 1.14 -7.08 0.16
N THR A 211 0.15 -6.20 0.02
CA THR A 211 -0.53 -5.57 1.16
C THR A 211 -1.18 -6.63 2.06
N PRO A 212 -0.86 -6.65 3.37
CA PRO A 212 -1.50 -7.56 4.31
C PRO A 212 -3.02 -7.40 4.31
N ILE A 213 -3.76 -8.50 4.41
CA ILE A 213 -5.23 -8.47 4.41
C ILE A 213 -5.81 -7.64 5.54
N GLN A 214 -5.13 -7.58 6.69
CA GLN A 214 -5.53 -6.71 7.78
C GLN A 214 -5.50 -5.23 7.38
N SER A 215 -4.50 -4.81 6.60
CA SER A 215 -4.43 -3.45 6.07
C SER A 215 -5.54 -3.19 5.05
N ILE A 216 -5.86 -4.18 4.20
CA ILE A 216 -7.01 -4.10 3.28
C ILE A 216 -8.31 -3.88 4.07
N ILE A 217 -8.57 -4.68 5.10
CA ILE A 217 -9.76 -4.55 5.96
C ILE A 217 -9.79 -3.17 6.63
N GLN A 218 -8.65 -2.71 7.16
CA GLN A 218 -8.54 -1.40 7.81
C GLN A 218 -8.79 -0.23 6.86
N THR A 219 -8.52 -0.37 5.56
CA THR A 219 -8.77 0.70 4.57
C THR A 219 -10.17 0.66 3.98
N GLU A 220 -10.79 -0.52 3.91
CA GLU A 220 -12.15 -0.70 3.38
C GLU A 220 -13.23 -0.37 4.42
N ASP A 221 -12.99 -0.67 5.70
CA ASP A 221 -13.87 -0.28 6.80
C ASP A 221 -13.63 1.20 7.18
N ARG A 222 -14.67 2.02 7.03
CA ARG A 222 -14.58 3.47 7.24
C ARG A 222 -14.29 3.87 8.68
N LYS A 223 -14.76 3.09 9.65
CA LYS A 223 -14.51 3.35 11.07
C LYS A 223 -13.06 3.01 11.40
N LEU A 224 -12.60 1.82 11.01
CA LEU A 224 -11.21 1.42 11.22
C LEU A 224 -10.23 2.36 10.51
N PHE A 225 -10.58 2.82 9.31
CA PHE A 225 -9.79 3.80 8.58
C PHE A 225 -9.66 5.11 9.37
N ALA A 226 -10.77 5.67 9.84
CA ALA A 226 -10.77 6.91 10.63
C ALA A 226 -9.94 6.77 11.92
N GLU A 227 -10.08 5.63 12.62
CA GLU A 227 -9.30 5.32 13.82
C GLU A 227 -7.79 5.27 13.49
N LYS A 228 -7.40 4.59 12.41
CA LYS A 228 -6.00 4.47 11.98
C LYS A 228 -5.38 5.80 11.56
N ILE A 229 -6.15 6.66 10.91
CA ILE A 229 -5.71 8.03 10.57
C ILE A 229 -5.57 8.88 11.86
N GLY A 230 -6.48 8.72 12.81
CA GLY A 230 -6.42 9.39 14.11
C GLY A 230 -5.18 8.99 14.95
N GLU A 231 -4.73 7.74 14.86
CA GLU A 231 -3.53 7.24 15.57
C GLU A 231 -2.25 8.02 15.21
N ILE A 232 -2.17 8.59 14.01
CA ILE A 232 -1.03 9.37 13.53
C ILE A 232 -1.25 10.89 13.64
N GLY A 233 -2.35 11.32 14.26
CA GLY A 233 -2.68 12.75 14.41
C GLY A 233 -3.24 13.41 13.14
N GLU A 234 -3.50 12.63 12.10
CA GLU A 234 -4.11 13.10 10.86
C GLU A 234 -5.63 13.20 11.02
N LYS A 235 -6.26 13.98 10.13
CA LYS A 235 -7.67 14.36 10.26
C LYS A 235 -8.51 13.76 9.15
N VAL A 236 -9.65 13.20 9.53
CA VAL A 236 -10.75 12.87 8.61
C VAL A 236 -11.90 13.87 8.80
N ALA A 237 -12.71 14.07 7.77
CA ALA A 237 -13.94 14.83 7.91
C ALA A 237 -14.84 14.16 8.98
N PRO A 238 -15.62 14.95 9.75
CA PRO A 238 -16.62 14.40 10.67
C PRO A 238 -17.51 13.39 9.94
N SER A 239 -17.55 12.16 10.45
CA SER A 239 -18.23 11.05 9.79
C SER A 239 -18.67 10.01 10.82
N ALA A 240 -19.67 9.21 10.45
CA ALA A 240 -20.13 8.08 11.25
C ALA A 240 -20.30 6.86 10.32
N ALA A 241 -19.90 5.69 10.80
CA ALA A 241 -20.27 4.43 10.18
C ALA A 241 -21.62 3.99 10.75
N VAL A 242 -22.56 3.66 9.87
CA VAL A 242 -23.96 3.38 10.20
C VAL A 242 -24.42 2.10 9.49
N TYR A 243 -25.33 1.36 10.13
CA TYR A 243 -25.83 0.06 9.65
C TYR A 243 -27.34 0.05 9.41
N SER A 244 -28.01 1.17 9.70
CA SER A 244 -29.44 1.35 9.45
C SER A 244 -29.73 2.76 8.93
N VAL A 245 -30.90 2.92 8.31
CA VAL A 245 -31.36 4.22 7.83
C VAL A 245 -31.55 5.19 8.99
N ASP A 246 -32.07 4.73 10.13
CA ASP A 246 -32.29 5.55 11.31
C ASP A 246 -30.97 6.07 11.88
N GLU A 247 -29.95 5.21 12.00
CA GLU A 247 -28.60 5.62 12.40
C GLU A 247 -28.01 6.66 11.44
N ALA A 248 -28.25 6.53 10.13
CA ALA A 248 -27.79 7.51 9.15
C ALA A 248 -28.43 8.89 9.38
N LEU A 249 -29.74 8.93 9.65
CA LEU A 249 -30.46 10.18 9.93
C LEU A 249 -30.00 10.82 11.24
N GLU A 250 -29.79 10.03 12.29
CA GLU A 250 -29.24 10.49 13.57
C GLU A 250 -27.84 11.08 13.40
N ALA A 251 -26.96 10.38 12.68
CA ALA A 251 -25.61 10.86 12.39
C ALA A 251 -25.63 12.18 11.62
N ALA A 252 -26.52 12.32 10.62
CA ALA A 252 -26.64 13.55 9.85
C ALA A 252 -27.18 14.73 10.66
N ASN A 253 -28.03 14.50 11.66
CA ASN A 253 -28.47 15.56 12.58
C ASN A 253 -27.34 16.09 13.45
N VAL A 254 -26.36 15.24 13.80
CA VAL A 254 -25.17 15.64 14.56
C VAL A 254 -24.14 16.34 13.68
N ILE A 255 -23.90 15.82 12.47
CA ILE A 255 -22.89 16.35 11.53
C ILE A 255 -23.35 17.65 10.88
N GLY A 256 -24.64 17.75 10.54
CA GLY A 256 -25.25 18.84 9.79
C GLY A 256 -25.22 18.62 8.28
N TYR A 257 -26.32 19.01 7.60
CA TYR A 257 -26.43 18.95 6.14
C TYR A 257 -25.67 20.10 5.45
N PRO A 258 -25.14 19.89 4.22
CA PRO A 258 -25.23 18.65 3.43
C PRO A 258 -24.25 17.57 3.90
N VAL A 259 -24.65 16.30 3.77
CA VAL A 259 -23.84 15.13 4.08
C VAL A 259 -23.56 14.29 2.83
N MET A 260 -22.45 13.54 2.84
CA MET A 260 -22.07 12.60 1.78
C MET A 260 -22.23 11.16 2.30
N ALA A 261 -23.20 10.43 1.76
CA ALA A 261 -23.36 9.00 2.02
C ALA A 261 -22.43 8.20 1.10
N ARG A 262 -21.70 7.23 1.65
CA ARG A 262 -20.83 6.32 0.88
C ARG A 262 -20.96 4.90 1.39
N ALA A 263 -21.21 3.93 0.50
CA ALA A 263 -21.25 2.52 0.86
C ALA A 263 -19.84 1.98 1.17
N ALA A 264 -19.73 1.10 2.17
CA ALA A 264 -18.50 0.36 2.47
C ALA A 264 -18.29 -0.79 1.46
N PHE A 265 -17.05 -1.31 1.35
CA PHE A 265 -16.68 -2.44 0.47
C PHE A 265 -17.16 -2.31 -0.98
N SER A 266 -17.23 -1.07 -1.48
CA SER A 266 -17.72 -0.71 -2.80
C SER A 266 -16.73 0.23 -3.49
N LEU A 267 -16.68 0.13 -4.82
CA LEU A 267 -15.82 0.96 -5.67
C LEU A 267 -16.66 1.78 -6.66
N GLY A 268 -16.08 2.86 -7.19
CA GLY A 268 -16.74 3.70 -8.20
C GLY A 268 -17.92 4.54 -7.69
N GLY A 269 -18.11 4.64 -6.38
CA GLY A 269 -19.21 5.42 -5.79
C GLY A 269 -20.57 4.74 -5.86
N LEU A 270 -20.62 3.41 -6.02
CA LEU A 270 -21.86 2.65 -5.98
C LEU A 270 -22.62 2.94 -4.67
N GLY A 271 -23.90 3.31 -4.78
CA GLY A 271 -24.73 3.68 -3.63
C GLY A 271 -24.28 4.95 -2.87
N SER A 272 -23.39 5.76 -3.46
CA SER A 272 -22.89 6.98 -2.83
C SER A 272 -23.57 8.24 -3.40
N GLY A 273 -23.71 9.27 -2.59
CA GLY A 273 -24.32 10.54 -3.02
C GLY A 273 -24.36 11.63 -1.96
N PHE A 274 -24.59 12.86 -2.41
CA PHE A 274 -24.85 14.00 -1.53
C PHE A 274 -26.32 14.05 -1.14
N ALA A 275 -26.58 14.21 0.16
CA ALA A 275 -27.89 14.53 0.69
C ALA A 275 -27.85 15.95 1.28
N TYR A 276 -28.77 16.80 0.84
CA TYR A 276 -28.93 18.16 1.34
C TYR A 276 -30.03 18.27 2.41
N ASN A 277 -30.81 17.20 2.60
CA ASN A 277 -31.88 17.11 3.59
C ASN A 277 -32.17 15.64 3.96
N THR A 278 -33.04 15.47 4.96
CA THR A 278 -33.46 14.18 5.52
C THR A 278 -34.07 13.26 4.47
N GLU A 279 -34.94 13.76 3.59
CA GLU A 279 -35.63 12.94 2.59
C GLU A 279 -34.65 12.37 1.57
N GLN A 280 -33.68 13.19 1.13
CA GLN A 280 -32.62 12.75 0.22
C GLN A 280 -31.72 11.71 0.89
N LEU A 281 -31.36 11.92 2.16
CA LEU A 281 -30.52 10.97 2.89
C LEU A 281 -31.23 9.63 3.09
N GLN A 282 -32.51 9.63 3.45
CA GLN A 282 -33.29 8.42 3.64
C GLN A 282 -33.34 7.57 2.35
N SER A 283 -33.58 8.23 1.21
CA SER A 283 -33.57 7.57 -0.09
C SER A 283 -32.20 6.97 -0.42
N LEU A 284 -31.13 7.75 -0.24
CA LEU A 284 -29.76 7.30 -0.49
C LEU A 284 -29.33 6.17 0.44
N ALA A 285 -29.58 6.27 1.74
CA ALA A 285 -29.21 5.25 2.73
C ALA A 285 -29.94 3.93 2.46
N THR A 286 -31.22 3.98 2.08
CA THR A 286 -31.99 2.77 1.72
C THR A 286 -31.36 2.05 0.53
N GLN A 287 -30.92 2.79 -0.49
CA GLN A 287 -30.24 2.21 -1.65
C GLN A 287 -28.85 1.69 -1.29
N ALA A 288 -28.07 2.47 -0.53
CA ALA A 288 -26.70 2.13 -0.16
C ALA A 288 -26.62 0.85 0.68
N LEU A 289 -27.51 0.71 1.67
CA LEU A 289 -27.53 -0.45 2.58
C LEU A 289 -27.95 -1.75 1.88
N ALA A 290 -28.66 -1.67 0.76
CA ALA A 290 -28.96 -2.84 -0.06
C ALA A 290 -27.74 -3.38 -0.83
N HIS A 291 -26.67 -2.59 -0.91
CA HIS A 291 -25.45 -2.91 -1.66
C HIS A 291 -24.20 -3.09 -0.77
N SER A 292 -24.32 -2.90 0.54
CA SER A 292 -23.24 -3.01 1.53
C SER A 292 -23.22 -4.36 2.24
#